data_AF-A0A2H6A4C0-F1
#
_entry.id   AF-A0A2H6A4C0-F1
#
_cell.length_a   1.000
_cell.length_b   1.000
_cell.length_c   1.000
_cell.angle_alpha   90.00
_cell.angle_beta   90.00
_cell.angle_gamma   90.00
#
_symmetry.space_group_name_H-M   'P 1'
#
loop_
_entity.id
_entity.type
_entity.pdbx_description
1 polymer ?
#
loop_
_entity_poly.entity_id
_entity_poly.type
_entity_poly.pdbx_seq_one_letter_code
_entity_poly.pdbx_strand_id
1 'polypeptide(L)'
;MRRKWTSLVPVMALLVFGTACSDFLGSGGNLDTQDAADVADFMAATAIDGLDGIGIVGAPAASAEAAPPITFTRTFTVTRSCPAGGTVTISGKVEGEIDRDTRSGTLTESRTISMDDCARELRRGTITLNTADDAPIAVNGQVTIENGHHVAGSFTKTGTFEWSRSNGDSGSCTIDLTITWSRDGNTFTHTVKGTICGREIERTTTRTRG
;
A
#
# COMPACT_ATOMS: atom_id res chain seq x y z
N MET A 1 57.88 16.37 -58.11
CA MET A 1 58.44 15.01 -58.26
C MET A 1 58.02 14.20 -57.03
N ARG A 2 57.10 13.23 -57.17
CA ARG A 2 57.29 11.77 -56.97
C ARG A 2 57.92 11.44 -55.60
N ARG A 3 57.31 10.74 -54.63
CA ARG A 3 56.72 9.37 -54.56
C ARG A 3 56.01 9.26 -53.18
N LYS A 4 54.72 8.91 -53.00
CA LYS A 4 54.08 7.56 -52.94
C LYS A 4 54.94 6.46 -52.28
N TRP A 5 54.52 5.88 -51.13
CA TRP A 5 53.77 4.60 -51.02
C TRP A 5 53.63 3.98 -49.60
N THR A 6 52.43 3.44 -49.31
CA THR A 6 52.06 2.17 -48.59
C THR A 6 52.48 1.97 -47.11
N SER A 7 51.70 1.39 -46.17
CA SER A 7 50.47 0.56 -46.20
C SER A 7 49.99 0.19 -44.76
N LEU A 8 48.71 -0.25 -44.65
CA LEU A 8 48.08 -1.25 -43.71
C LEU A 8 47.97 -0.91 -42.19
N VAL A 9 46.80 -0.57 -41.58
CA VAL A 9 45.53 -1.31 -41.25
C VAL A 9 45.71 -2.30 -40.04
N PRO A 10 44.72 -2.58 -39.14
CA PRO A 10 43.58 -1.84 -38.53
C PRO A 10 43.58 -1.94 -36.96
N VAL A 11 42.62 -1.34 -36.24
CA VAL A 11 41.73 -2.03 -35.25
C VAL A 11 40.59 -1.06 -34.92
N MET A 12 39.42 -1.39 -35.42
CA MET A 12 38.14 -0.82 -35.06
C MET A 12 37.50 -1.82 -34.09
N ALA A 13 37.36 -1.44 -32.82
CA ALA A 13 36.55 -2.13 -31.83
C ALA A 13 35.75 -1.07 -31.09
N LEU A 14 34.70 -0.57 -31.77
CA LEU A 14 33.69 0.27 -31.14
C LEU A 14 32.80 -0.63 -30.28
N LEU A 15 32.83 -0.35 -28.98
CA LEU A 15 31.91 -0.85 -27.96
C LEU A 15 30.46 -0.76 -28.46
N VAL A 16 29.85 -1.91 -28.73
CA VAL A 16 28.40 -2.00 -28.88
C VAL A 16 27.81 -2.04 -27.48
N PHE A 17 26.95 -1.05 -27.24
CA PHE A 17 26.26 -0.74 -26.01
C PHE A 17 25.45 -1.92 -25.46
N GLY A 18 25.38 -1.95 -24.14
CA GLY A 18 24.67 -2.93 -23.33
C GLY A 18 23.26 -3.22 -23.82
N THR A 19 22.92 -4.49 -23.76
CA THR A 19 21.56 -5.01 -23.86
C THR A 19 20.70 -4.44 -22.75
N ALA A 20 19.79 -3.54 -23.12
CA ALA A 20 18.46 -3.35 -22.55
C ALA A 20 18.31 -3.64 -21.04
N CYS A 21 18.94 -2.84 -20.18
CA CYS A 21 18.19 -2.21 -19.11
C CYS A 21 17.69 -0.91 -19.72
N SER A 22 16.44 -0.88 -20.16
CA SER A 22 15.73 0.39 -20.34
C SER A 22 15.67 0.98 -18.94
N ASP A 23 16.68 1.77 -18.60
CA ASP A 23 16.67 2.65 -17.47
C ASP A 23 15.36 3.43 -17.55
N PHE A 24 14.38 3.00 -16.75
CA PHE A 24 13.27 3.81 -16.28
C PHE A 24 13.83 4.87 -15.30
N LEU A 25 14.89 5.55 -15.74
CA LEU A 25 15.43 6.76 -15.14
C LEU A 25 14.74 7.91 -15.86
N GLY A 26 13.42 8.00 -15.67
CA GLY A 26 12.76 9.29 -15.79
C GLY A 26 13.53 10.26 -14.91
N SER A 27 13.94 11.40 -15.47
CA SER A 27 14.64 12.46 -14.74
C SER A 27 13.76 13.17 -13.69
N GLY A 28 12.66 12.54 -13.25
CA GLY A 28 11.74 13.01 -12.23
C GLY A 28 12.11 12.42 -10.87
N GLY A 29 12.75 13.24 -10.04
CA GLY A 29 13.21 12.85 -8.71
C GLY A 29 12.08 12.30 -7.82
N ASN A 30 12.47 11.59 -6.76
CA ASN A 30 11.57 11.14 -5.69
C ASN A 30 10.51 12.20 -5.37
N LEU A 31 9.29 11.76 -5.05
CA LEU A 31 8.26 12.65 -4.52
C LEU A 31 8.87 13.53 -3.43
N ASP A 32 8.56 14.83 -3.48
CA ASP A 32 8.96 15.71 -2.40
C ASP A 32 8.34 15.25 -1.09
N THR A 33 8.93 15.65 0.03
CA THR A 33 8.56 15.15 1.37
C THR A 33 7.07 15.22 1.64
N GLN A 34 6.42 16.23 1.11
CA GLN A 34 5.03 16.47 1.41
C GLN A 34 4.09 15.68 0.52
N ASP A 35 4.34 15.65 -0.79
CA ASP A 35 3.56 14.80 -1.69
C ASP A 35 3.75 13.32 -1.33
N ALA A 36 4.96 12.92 -0.93
CA ALA A 36 5.25 11.60 -0.38
C ALA A 36 4.38 11.30 0.86
N ALA A 37 4.25 12.27 1.77
CA ALA A 37 3.46 12.09 2.98
C ALA A 37 1.94 12.11 2.73
N ASP A 38 1.47 12.89 1.75
CA ASP A 38 0.06 12.88 1.33
C ASP A 38 -0.29 11.53 0.65
N VAL A 39 0.65 10.94 -0.11
CA VAL A 39 0.52 9.56 -0.62
C VAL A 39 0.58 8.54 0.52
N ALA A 40 1.44 8.72 1.53
CA ALA A 40 1.49 7.84 2.70
C ALA A 40 0.15 7.82 3.46
N ASP A 41 -0.48 8.97 3.65
CA ASP A 41 -1.80 9.07 4.31
C ASP A 41 -2.89 8.37 3.48
N PHE A 42 -2.84 8.50 2.15
CA PHE A 42 -3.74 7.74 1.27
C PHE A 42 -3.52 6.23 1.41
N MET A 43 -2.27 5.79 1.38
CA MET A 43 -1.91 4.39 1.56
C MET A 43 -2.29 3.89 2.95
N ALA A 44 -2.22 4.71 3.99
CA ALA A 44 -2.68 4.35 5.32
C ALA A 44 -4.21 4.19 5.38
N ALA A 45 -4.97 5.08 4.72
CA ALA A 45 -6.44 5.03 4.71
C ALA A 45 -6.97 3.72 4.12
N THR A 46 -6.36 3.22 3.04
CA THR A 46 -6.74 1.94 2.40
C THR A 46 -6.42 0.72 3.27
N ALA A 47 -5.76 0.87 4.41
CA ALA A 47 -5.55 -0.22 5.36
C ALA A 47 -6.84 -0.61 6.10
N ILE A 48 -7.83 0.27 6.19
CA ILE A 48 -9.03 0.02 6.98
C ILE A 48 -10.18 -0.46 6.08
N ASP A 49 -10.20 -0.05 4.82
CA ASP A 49 -11.28 -0.35 3.85
C ASP A 49 -11.58 -1.84 3.64
N GLY A 50 -10.59 -2.72 3.80
CA GLY A 50 -10.78 -4.17 3.68
C GLY A 50 -11.63 -4.77 4.81
N LEU A 51 -11.65 -4.15 6.00
CA LEU A 51 -12.36 -4.66 7.17
C LEU A 51 -13.86 -4.44 7.09
N ASP A 52 -14.29 -3.33 6.49
CA ASP A 52 -15.71 -3.00 6.33
C ASP A 52 -16.44 -4.00 5.42
N GLY A 53 -15.72 -4.62 4.47
CA GLY A 53 -16.26 -5.65 3.59
C GLY A 53 -16.55 -6.99 4.28
N ILE A 54 -16.06 -7.22 5.50
CA ILE A 54 -16.10 -8.54 6.15
C ILE A 54 -17.39 -8.73 6.97
N GLY A 55 -18.12 -7.65 7.28
CA GLY A 55 -19.48 -7.74 7.84
C GLY A 55 -19.57 -8.57 9.13
N ILE A 56 -18.58 -8.49 10.02
CA ILE A 56 -18.55 -9.23 11.31
C ILE A 56 -19.51 -8.59 12.34
N VAL A 57 -20.37 -7.67 11.92
CA VAL A 57 -21.43 -7.10 12.76
C VAL A 57 -22.65 -8.02 12.66
N GLY A 58 -22.86 -8.88 13.66
CA GLY A 58 -24.15 -9.58 13.84
C GLY A 58 -24.10 -11.11 13.97
N ALA A 59 -23.21 -11.68 14.78
CA ALA A 59 -23.36 -13.08 15.19
C ALA A 59 -24.66 -13.26 16.02
N PRO A 60 -25.51 -14.27 15.74
CA PRO A 60 -26.68 -14.56 16.56
C PRO A 60 -26.25 -15.00 17.96
N ALA A 61 -27.02 -14.63 18.98
CA ALA A 61 -26.78 -15.04 20.35
C ALA A 61 -26.82 -16.58 20.46
N ALA A 62 -25.73 -17.19 20.96
CA ALA A 62 -25.67 -18.62 21.21
C ALA A 62 -26.18 -18.95 22.63
N SER A 63 -26.81 -20.11 22.75
CA SER A 63 -27.40 -20.70 23.95
C SER A 63 -26.38 -21.14 25.01
N ALA A 64 -26.86 -21.32 26.24
CA ALA A 64 -26.17 -21.42 27.54
C ALA A 64 -25.14 -22.56 27.78
N GLU A 65 -24.40 -23.01 26.78
CA GLU A 65 -23.25 -23.90 26.96
C GLU A 65 -22.02 -23.21 26.37
N ALA A 66 -20.87 -23.27 27.05
CA ALA A 66 -19.63 -22.63 26.60
C ALA A 66 -19.22 -23.24 25.24
N ALA A 67 -19.66 -22.59 24.16
CA ALA A 67 -19.51 -23.09 22.82
C ALA A 67 -18.07 -22.81 22.37
N PRO A 68 -17.44 -23.74 21.62
CA PRO A 68 -16.09 -23.54 21.14
C PRO A 68 -16.00 -22.25 20.29
N PRO A 69 -14.82 -21.59 20.26
CA PRO A 69 -14.62 -20.40 19.45
C PRO A 69 -14.98 -20.61 17.98
N ILE A 70 -15.44 -19.54 17.34
CA ILE A 70 -15.73 -19.54 15.90
C ILE A 70 -14.43 -19.25 15.17
N THR A 71 -13.92 -20.24 14.44
CA THR A 71 -12.91 -20.01 13.41
C THR A 71 -13.61 -19.59 12.12
N PHE A 72 -13.05 -18.61 11.42
CA PHE A 72 -13.53 -18.25 10.09
C PHE A 72 -12.37 -17.88 9.17
N THR A 73 -12.57 -18.19 7.89
CA THR A 73 -11.71 -17.79 6.78
C THR A 73 -12.59 -17.16 5.72
N ARG A 74 -12.27 -15.95 5.27
CA ARG A 74 -12.99 -15.25 4.21
C ARG A 74 -12.01 -14.65 3.22
N THR A 75 -12.25 -14.87 1.94
CA THR A 75 -11.58 -14.19 0.85
C THR A 75 -12.47 -13.08 0.32
N PHE A 76 -11.88 -11.98 -0.13
CA PHE A 76 -12.62 -10.84 -0.67
C PHE A 76 -11.84 -10.16 -1.78
N THR A 77 -12.57 -9.49 -2.67
CA THR A 77 -12.05 -8.54 -3.64
C THR A 77 -12.98 -7.35 -3.68
N VAL A 78 -12.42 -6.14 -3.53
CA VAL A 78 -13.15 -4.89 -3.56
C VAL A 78 -12.43 -3.94 -4.49
N THR A 79 -13.16 -3.40 -5.47
CA THR A 79 -12.68 -2.35 -6.36
C THR A 79 -13.39 -1.04 -6.05
N ARG A 80 -12.64 0.06 -6.00
CA ARG A 80 -13.14 1.41 -5.73
C ARG A 80 -12.57 2.37 -6.78
N SER A 81 -13.32 3.40 -7.12
CA SER A 81 -12.81 4.52 -7.91
C SER A 81 -11.88 5.39 -7.06
N CYS A 82 -10.78 5.86 -7.66
CA CYS A 82 -9.92 6.85 -7.01
C CYS A 82 -10.51 8.27 -7.18
N PRO A 83 -10.21 9.22 -6.26
CA PRO A 83 -10.92 10.50 -6.19
C PRO A 83 -10.90 11.35 -7.46
N ALA A 84 -9.83 11.27 -8.26
CA ALA A 84 -9.69 12.05 -9.49
C ALA A 84 -9.70 11.18 -10.78
N GLY A 85 -10.05 9.89 -10.68
CA GLY A 85 -10.08 8.96 -11.82
C GLY A 85 -9.29 7.67 -11.56
N GLY A 86 -9.52 6.66 -12.40
CA GLY A 86 -8.94 5.32 -12.24
C GLY A 86 -9.50 4.54 -11.05
N THR A 87 -8.79 3.47 -10.66
CA THR A 87 -9.28 2.52 -9.66
C THR A 87 -8.19 2.01 -8.71
N VAL A 88 -8.65 1.58 -7.54
CA VAL A 88 -7.88 0.77 -6.60
C VAL A 88 -8.63 -0.52 -6.35
N THR A 89 -7.94 -1.65 -6.49
CA THR A 89 -8.46 -2.99 -6.22
C THR A 89 -7.72 -3.59 -5.04
N ILE A 90 -8.47 -4.06 -4.07
CA ILE A 90 -7.96 -4.72 -2.87
C ILE A 90 -8.46 -6.16 -2.89
N SER A 91 -7.54 -7.13 -2.91
CA SER A 91 -7.89 -8.55 -2.87
C SER A 91 -7.17 -9.23 -1.73
N GLY A 92 -7.86 -10.06 -0.96
CA GLY A 92 -7.23 -10.65 0.21
C GLY A 92 -8.01 -11.74 0.89
N LYS A 93 -7.47 -12.12 2.05
CA LYS A 93 -7.95 -13.17 2.93
C LYS A 93 -7.88 -12.66 4.36
N VAL A 94 -8.96 -12.87 5.11
CA VAL A 94 -9.01 -12.67 6.55
C VAL A 94 -9.32 -13.99 7.22
N GLU A 95 -8.57 -14.28 8.27
CA GLU A 95 -8.73 -15.47 9.09
C GLU A 95 -8.71 -15.07 10.55
N GLY A 96 -9.40 -15.81 11.40
CA GLY A 96 -9.34 -15.55 12.82
C GLY A 96 -10.20 -16.48 13.63
N GLU A 97 -10.13 -16.24 14.93
CA GLU A 97 -10.90 -16.95 15.93
C GLU A 97 -11.60 -15.91 16.82
N ILE A 98 -12.91 -16.10 17.03
CA ILE A 98 -13.73 -15.24 17.88
C ILE A 98 -14.41 -16.10 18.94
N ASP A 99 -14.17 -15.76 20.20
CA ASP A 99 -14.90 -16.29 21.34
C ASP A 99 -16.37 -15.87 21.25
N ARG A 100 -17.28 -16.83 21.36
CA ARG A 100 -18.72 -16.57 21.14
C ARG A 100 -19.36 -15.75 22.25
N ASP A 101 -18.92 -15.97 23.48
CA ASP A 101 -19.56 -15.43 24.68
C ASP A 101 -19.15 -13.97 24.87
N THR A 102 -17.86 -13.71 24.74
CA THR A 102 -17.25 -12.38 24.88
C THR A 102 -17.20 -11.62 23.56
N ARG A 103 -17.43 -12.27 22.42
CA ARG A 103 -17.27 -11.70 21.07
C ARG A 103 -15.90 -11.07 20.85
N SER A 104 -14.88 -11.67 21.44
CA SER A 104 -13.51 -11.16 21.44
C SER A 104 -12.58 -12.12 20.72
N GLY A 105 -11.50 -11.59 20.17
CA GLY A 105 -10.50 -12.41 19.49
C GLY A 105 -9.63 -11.59 18.55
N THR A 106 -8.90 -12.30 17.70
CA THR A 106 -7.93 -11.70 16.79
C THR A 106 -8.18 -12.17 15.38
N LEU A 107 -8.13 -11.22 14.46
CA LEU A 107 -8.16 -11.47 13.03
C LEU A 107 -6.78 -11.22 12.45
N THR A 108 -6.33 -12.09 11.57
CA THR A 108 -5.16 -11.91 10.72
C THR A 108 -5.62 -11.67 9.30
N GLU A 109 -5.01 -10.69 8.64
CA GLU A 109 -5.32 -10.30 7.26
C GLU A 109 -4.06 -10.36 6.41
N SER A 110 -4.22 -10.90 5.20
CA SER A 110 -3.23 -10.81 4.13
C SER A 110 -3.95 -10.41 2.86
N ARG A 111 -3.54 -9.30 2.24
CA ARG A 111 -4.16 -8.75 1.04
C ARG A 111 -3.12 -8.08 0.14
N THR A 112 -3.53 -7.81 -1.08
CA THR A 112 -2.80 -7.06 -2.07
C THR A 112 -3.60 -5.84 -2.50
N ILE A 113 -2.89 -4.76 -2.85
CA ILE A 113 -3.46 -3.55 -3.41
C ILE A 113 -2.89 -3.36 -4.81
N SER A 114 -3.77 -3.27 -5.80
CA SER A 114 -3.45 -2.89 -7.17
C SER A 114 -4.07 -1.54 -7.48
N MET A 115 -3.32 -0.66 -8.13
CA MET A 115 -3.78 0.64 -8.58
C MET A 115 -3.66 0.70 -10.10
N ASP A 116 -4.75 1.10 -10.75
CA ASP A 116 -4.85 1.26 -12.19
C ASP A 116 -5.33 2.68 -12.49
N ASP A 117 -4.39 3.49 -12.97
CA ASP A 117 -4.48 4.93 -13.19
C ASP A 117 -5.13 5.67 -12.02
N CYS A 118 -4.82 5.27 -10.78
CA CYS A 118 -5.44 5.80 -9.58
C CYS A 118 -5.02 7.27 -9.37
N ALA A 119 -5.87 8.18 -9.82
CA ALA A 119 -5.60 9.61 -9.84
C ALA A 119 -6.10 10.30 -8.56
N ARG A 120 -5.32 11.28 -8.11
CA ARG A 120 -5.62 12.12 -6.95
C ARG A 120 -5.07 13.53 -7.10
N GLU A 121 -5.83 14.50 -6.62
CA GLU A 121 -5.35 15.87 -6.48
C GLU A 121 -4.38 15.99 -5.31
N LEU A 122 -3.15 16.41 -5.61
CA LEU A 122 -2.16 16.87 -4.64
C LEU A 122 -1.89 18.36 -4.84
N ARG A 123 -1.07 18.95 -3.97
CA ARG A 123 -0.78 20.39 -4.02
C ARG A 123 -0.13 20.86 -5.31
N ARG A 124 0.62 19.98 -5.98
CA ARG A 124 1.34 20.28 -7.22
C ARG A 124 0.60 19.77 -8.46
N GLY A 125 -0.69 19.50 -8.33
CA GLY A 125 -1.57 18.99 -9.39
C GLY A 125 -1.93 17.52 -9.19
N THR A 126 -2.64 16.98 -10.17
CA THR A 126 -3.05 15.57 -10.19
C THR A 126 -1.83 14.66 -10.28
N ILE A 127 -1.74 13.72 -9.34
CA ILE A 127 -0.84 12.57 -9.41
C ILE A 127 -1.64 11.34 -9.81
N THR A 128 -1.08 10.53 -10.70
CA THR A 128 -1.62 9.22 -11.07
C THR A 128 -0.70 8.15 -10.51
N LEU A 129 -1.27 7.17 -9.80
CA LEU A 129 -0.53 6.07 -9.18
C LEU A 129 -0.89 4.76 -9.88
N ASN A 130 0.14 3.97 -10.20
CA ASN A 130 0.01 2.67 -10.85
C ASN A 130 0.82 1.63 -10.08
N THR A 131 0.26 0.45 -9.87
CA THR A 131 1.06 -0.73 -9.50
C THR A 131 1.37 -1.51 -10.77
N ALA A 132 2.56 -2.10 -10.87
CA ALA A 132 2.82 -3.03 -11.96
C ALA A 132 1.85 -4.22 -11.86
N ASP A 133 1.37 -4.71 -13.02
CA ASP A 133 0.35 -5.75 -13.12
C ASP A 133 0.72 -7.04 -12.35
N ASP A 134 2.02 -7.33 -12.22
CA ASP A 134 2.57 -8.50 -11.55
C ASP A 134 3.20 -8.22 -10.16
N ALA A 135 3.16 -6.97 -9.70
CA ALA A 135 3.74 -6.56 -8.42
C ALA A 135 2.81 -5.64 -7.61
N PRO A 136 1.65 -6.14 -7.14
CA PRO A 136 0.79 -5.36 -6.26
C PRO A 136 1.46 -5.10 -4.91
N ILE A 137 1.00 -4.08 -4.21
CA ILE A 137 1.47 -3.76 -2.86
C ILE A 137 0.93 -4.81 -1.89
N ALA A 138 1.81 -5.51 -1.19
CA ALA A 138 1.44 -6.47 -0.17
C ALA A 138 1.03 -5.75 1.12
N VAL A 139 -0.03 -6.24 1.77
CA VAL A 139 -0.49 -5.75 3.06
C VAL A 139 -0.77 -6.93 3.97
N ASN A 140 -0.15 -6.93 5.14
CA ASN A 140 -0.35 -7.99 6.14
C ASN A 140 -0.62 -7.35 7.49
N GLY A 141 -1.44 -7.97 8.32
CA GLY A 141 -1.70 -7.41 9.63
C GLY A 141 -2.63 -8.20 10.50
N GLN A 142 -2.97 -7.59 11.62
CA GLN A 142 -3.90 -8.14 12.59
C GLN A 142 -4.84 -7.06 13.15
N VAL A 143 -6.01 -7.51 13.57
CA VAL A 143 -7.02 -6.70 14.26
C VAL A 143 -7.44 -7.41 15.52
N THR A 144 -7.46 -6.68 16.63
CA THR A 144 -7.98 -7.14 17.92
C THR A 144 -9.42 -6.68 18.07
N ILE A 145 -10.28 -7.62 18.43
CA ILE A 145 -11.70 -7.40 18.70
C ILE A 145 -11.96 -7.68 20.18
N GLU A 146 -12.63 -6.76 20.85
CA GLU A 146 -13.12 -6.93 22.23
C GLU A 146 -14.59 -6.57 22.28
N ASN A 147 -15.41 -7.44 22.89
CA ASN A 147 -16.85 -7.22 23.04
C ASN A 147 -17.57 -6.90 21.70
N GLY A 148 -17.10 -7.48 20.60
CA GLY A 148 -17.62 -7.23 19.24
C GLY A 148 -17.16 -5.90 18.62
N HIS A 149 -16.21 -5.20 19.23
CA HIS A 149 -15.67 -3.93 18.74
C HIS A 149 -14.19 -4.05 18.37
N HIS A 150 -13.81 -3.43 17.26
CA HIS A 150 -12.43 -3.24 16.84
C HIS A 150 -11.73 -2.29 17.84
N VAL A 151 -10.77 -2.80 18.61
CA VAL A 151 -10.07 -2.03 19.66
C VAL A 151 -8.61 -1.72 19.33
N ALA A 152 -7.95 -2.57 18.55
CA ALA A 152 -6.61 -2.28 18.07
C ALA A 152 -6.33 -2.98 16.73
N GLY A 153 -5.33 -2.51 16.00
CA GLY A 153 -4.84 -3.20 14.83
C GLY A 153 -3.47 -2.72 14.39
N SER A 154 -2.82 -3.55 13.60
CA SER A 154 -1.50 -3.28 13.02
C SER A 154 -1.44 -3.87 11.62
N PHE A 155 -1.00 -3.07 10.65
CA PHE A 155 -0.80 -3.48 9.27
C PHE A 155 0.56 -3.04 8.78
N THR A 156 1.26 -3.92 8.06
CA THR A 156 2.41 -3.56 7.24
C THR A 156 1.99 -3.45 5.79
N LYS A 157 2.56 -2.49 5.05
CA LYS A 157 2.40 -2.32 3.60
C LYS A 157 3.76 -2.27 2.95
N THR A 158 4.03 -3.20 2.04
CA THR A 158 5.31 -3.29 1.34
C THR A 158 5.11 -3.47 -0.16
N GLY A 159 5.92 -2.79 -0.97
CA GLY A 159 5.87 -2.93 -2.42
C GLY A 159 6.45 -1.74 -3.16
N THR A 160 6.07 -1.63 -4.42
CA THR A 160 6.49 -0.56 -5.33
C THR A 160 5.27 -0.07 -6.11
N PHE A 161 5.27 1.21 -6.44
CA PHE A 161 4.30 1.80 -7.36
C PHE A 161 4.99 2.82 -8.26
N GLU A 162 4.44 3.02 -9.44
CA GLU A 162 4.79 4.09 -10.36
C GLU A 162 3.89 5.29 -10.12
N TRP A 163 4.42 6.48 -10.35
CA TRP A 163 3.65 7.71 -10.28
C TRP A 163 3.96 8.59 -11.49
N SER A 164 2.96 9.37 -11.89
CA SER A 164 3.10 10.39 -12.93
C SER A 164 2.24 11.62 -12.62
N ARG A 165 2.55 12.73 -13.27
CA ARG A 165 1.82 14.00 -13.18
C ARG A 165 1.54 14.57 -14.55
N SER A 166 0.52 15.41 -14.62
CA SER A 166 0.15 16.14 -15.83
C SER A 166 1.23 17.09 -16.36
N ASN A 167 2.18 17.51 -15.51
CA ASN A 167 3.33 18.34 -15.92
C ASN A 167 4.47 17.52 -16.55
N GLY A 168 4.33 16.20 -16.68
CA GLY A 168 5.33 15.30 -17.25
C GLY A 168 6.29 14.68 -16.24
N ASP A 169 6.25 15.09 -14.97
CA ASP A 169 7.04 14.44 -13.91
C ASP A 169 6.53 13.01 -13.70
N SER A 170 7.45 12.06 -13.59
CA SER A 170 7.13 10.66 -13.29
C SER A 170 8.30 9.96 -12.62
N GLY A 171 8.01 8.85 -11.96
CA GLY A 171 9.02 8.02 -11.32
C GLY A 171 8.43 6.76 -10.69
N SER A 172 9.27 6.03 -9.97
CA SER A 172 8.89 4.86 -9.19
C SER A 172 9.19 5.11 -7.71
N CYS A 173 8.38 4.54 -6.83
CA CYS A 173 8.52 4.65 -5.39
C CYS A 173 8.34 3.30 -4.72
N THR A 174 9.22 3.00 -3.77
CA THR A 174 9.00 1.92 -2.81
C THR A 174 8.13 2.40 -1.66
N ILE A 175 7.38 1.47 -1.07
CA ILE A 175 6.62 1.66 0.16
C ILE A 175 7.03 0.58 1.16
N ASP A 176 7.27 0.99 2.40
CA ASP A 176 7.42 0.12 3.56
C ASP A 176 6.83 0.86 4.77
N LEU A 177 5.54 0.67 5.02
CA LEU A 177 4.81 1.35 6.09
C LEU A 177 4.28 0.36 7.10
N THR A 178 4.33 0.72 8.37
CA THR A 178 3.59 0.13 9.47
C THR A 178 2.52 1.12 9.93
N ILE A 179 1.26 0.68 9.89
CA ILE A 179 0.09 1.43 10.32
C ILE A 179 -0.47 0.74 11.55
N THR A 180 -0.55 1.45 12.67
CA THR A 180 -1.18 0.95 13.88
C THR A 180 -2.33 1.84 14.30
N TRP A 181 -3.32 1.26 14.95
CA TRP A 181 -4.37 2.01 15.60
C TRP A 181 -4.79 1.34 16.89
N SER A 182 -5.28 2.14 17.83
CA SER A 182 -5.82 1.67 19.10
C SER A 182 -6.96 2.57 19.57
N ARG A 183 -7.84 2.00 20.37
CA ARG A 183 -8.92 2.68 21.05
C ARG A 183 -8.81 2.41 22.55
N ASP A 184 -8.67 3.47 23.33
CA ASP A 184 -8.73 3.44 24.78
C ASP A 184 -9.89 4.33 25.25
N GLY A 185 -10.98 3.70 25.68
CA GLY A 185 -12.25 4.37 25.93
C GLY A 185 -12.73 5.19 24.73
N ASN A 186 -12.80 6.51 24.92
CA ASN A 186 -13.22 7.46 23.88
C ASN A 186 -12.06 8.02 23.04
N THR A 187 -10.82 7.59 23.31
CA THR A 187 -9.62 8.06 22.61
C THR A 187 -9.21 7.07 21.54
N PHE A 188 -9.15 7.54 20.30
CA PHE A 188 -8.64 6.80 19.15
C PHE A 188 -7.27 7.35 18.77
N THR A 189 -6.27 6.47 18.67
CA THR A 189 -4.92 6.80 18.22
C THR A 189 -4.63 6.03 16.94
N HIS A 190 -4.12 6.71 15.92
CA HIS A 190 -3.69 6.13 14.65
C HIS A 190 -2.28 6.61 14.33
N THR A 191 -1.39 5.67 14.05
CA THR A 191 0.03 5.92 13.82
C THR A 191 0.45 5.30 12.49
N VAL A 192 1.16 6.07 11.67
CA VAL A 192 1.78 5.62 10.42
C VAL A 192 3.27 5.84 10.54
N LYS A 193 4.06 4.79 10.39
CA LYS A 193 5.53 4.80 10.48
C LYS A 193 6.16 4.06 9.32
N GLY A 194 7.33 4.48 8.86
CA GLY A 194 8.12 3.73 7.88
C GLY A 194 8.66 4.63 6.79
N THR A 195 8.77 4.10 5.57
CA THR A 195 9.31 4.83 4.43
C THR A 195 8.41 4.77 3.20
N ILE A 196 8.39 5.86 2.44
CA ILE A 196 7.77 5.93 1.12
C ILE A 196 8.61 6.80 0.19
N CYS A 197 8.89 6.35 -1.03
CA CYS A 197 9.78 7.06 -1.97
C CYS A 197 11.15 7.43 -1.36
N GLY A 198 11.69 6.58 -0.47
CA GLY A 198 12.94 6.85 0.26
C GLY A 198 12.84 7.96 1.33
N ARG A 199 11.64 8.42 1.68
CA ARG A 199 11.38 9.40 2.75
C ARG A 199 10.84 8.70 3.98
N GLU A 200 11.39 9.01 5.14
CA GLU A 200 10.86 8.56 6.41
C GLU A 200 9.56 9.29 6.76
N ILE A 201 8.57 8.54 7.21
CA ILE A 201 7.26 9.01 7.63
C ILE A 201 7.06 8.54 9.07
N GLU A 202 6.76 9.47 9.96
CA GLU A 202 6.24 9.19 11.30
C GLU A 202 5.13 10.19 11.61
N ARG A 203 3.89 9.69 11.66
CA ARG A 203 2.71 10.50 11.94
C ARG A 203 1.81 9.81 12.93
N THR A 204 1.42 10.52 13.97
CA THR A 204 0.45 10.05 14.96
C THR A 204 -0.69 11.04 15.05
N THR A 205 -1.92 10.55 14.91
CA THR A 205 -3.15 11.31 15.10
C THR A 205 -3.92 10.72 16.27
N THR A 206 -4.25 11.54 17.25
CA THR A 206 -5.09 11.16 18.38
C THR A 206 -6.37 11.99 18.36
N ARG A 207 -7.52 11.35 18.53
CA ARG A 207 -8.85 11.98 18.58
C ARG A 207 -9.62 11.44 19.77
N THR A 208 -10.16 12.32 20.62
CA THR A 208 -11.03 11.94 21.73
C THR A 208 -12.46 12.35 21.41
N ARG A 209 -13.41 11.43 21.53
CA ARG A 209 -14.84 11.74 21.37
C ARG A 209 -15.38 12.30 22.69
N GLY A 210 -15.86 13.54 22.65
CA GLY A 210 -16.62 14.17 23.74
C GLY A 210 -18.04 13.65 23.85
#